data_AF-A0A8E2B5V5-F1
#
_entry.id   AF-A0A8E2B5V5-F1
#
_cell.length_a   1.000
_cell.length_b   1.000
_cell.length_c   1.000
_cell.angle_alpha   90.00
_cell.angle_beta   90.00
_cell.angle_gamma   90.00
#
_symmetry.space_group_name_H-M   'P 1'
#
loop_
_entity.id
_entity.type
_entity.pdbx_description
1 polymer ?
#
loop_
_entity_poly.entity_id
_entity_poly.type
_entity_poly.pdbx_seq_one_letter_code
_entity_poly.pdbx_strand_id
1 'polypeptide(L)'
;MTYIHAFTDPGTPDRAVIGGKGLGLVRLAAAGVRVPPGFVVTTASYRDFVAENGLSDIIDGLVREVDHEDAEALTAATRQIQERIASGALPGGLDERIAKAYSGLGAGEEVYVAVRSSGTAEDMGDASFAGLYDSYLDIKGAEDVVDAVRRCWASLWTPRCAAYRKRLGFDHRDAEVAVVVQQMVAAETAGVLFTANPLTERTDEYVINASWGLG
;
A
#
# COMPACT_ATOMS: atom_id res chain seq x y z
N MET A 1 0.80 20.17 -0.25
CA MET A 1 1.25 18.80 -0.62
C MET A 1 0.11 18.07 -1.30
N THR A 2 0.41 17.16 -2.22
CA THR A 2 -0.60 16.46 -3.01
C THR A 2 -0.88 15.09 -2.38
N TYR A 3 -2.09 14.86 -1.85
CA TYR A 3 -2.45 13.59 -1.22
C TYR A 3 -2.84 12.48 -2.20
N ILE A 4 -3.34 12.85 -3.38
CA ILE A 4 -3.82 11.92 -4.39
C ILE A 4 -3.03 12.16 -5.67
N HIS A 5 -2.49 11.10 -6.25
CA HIS A 5 -1.83 11.12 -7.56
C HIS A 5 -2.48 10.09 -8.48
N ALA A 6 -3.19 10.53 -9.52
CA ALA A 6 -3.77 9.62 -10.50
C ALA A 6 -2.69 9.00 -11.38
N PHE A 7 -2.90 7.78 -11.89
CA PHE A 7 -1.92 7.16 -12.79
C PHE A 7 -1.68 7.95 -14.09
N THR A 8 -2.64 8.78 -14.47
CA THR A 8 -2.61 9.62 -15.67
C THR A 8 -2.15 11.06 -15.40
N ASP A 9 -1.86 11.42 -14.15
CA ASP A 9 -1.35 12.75 -13.84
C ASP A 9 0.01 12.97 -14.52
N PRO A 10 0.31 14.19 -15.00
CA PRO A 10 1.59 14.47 -15.63
C PRO A 10 2.75 14.38 -14.63
N GLY A 11 3.88 13.85 -15.11
CA GLY A 11 5.08 13.64 -14.31
C GLY A 11 5.06 12.33 -13.53
N THR A 12 6.23 11.87 -13.11
CA THR A 12 6.36 10.65 -12.30
C THR A 12 6.90 11.05 -10.93
N PRO A 13 6.09 10.98 -9.86
CA PRO A 13 6.55 11.26 -8.51
C PRO A 13 7.69 10.33 -8.11
N ASP A 14 8.47 10.76 -7.12
CA ASP A 14 9.47 9.90 -6.50
C ASP A 14 8.80 8.66 -5.88
N ARG A 15 9.51 7.53 -5.86
CA ARG A 15 9.15 6.34 -5.10
C ARG A 15 8.83 6.67 -3.64
N ALA A 16 9.56 7.60 -3.02
CA ALA A 16 9.29 8.03 -1.65
C ALA A 16 7.87 8.62 -1.45
N VAL A 17 7.21 9.05 -2.53
CA VAL A 17 5.86 9.63 -2.50
C VAL A 17 4.77 8.59 -2.75
N ILE A 18 4.98 7.66 -3.68
CA ILE A 18 3.94 6.73 -4.17
C ILE A 18 4.25 5.23 -3.95
N GLY A 19 5.41 4.93 -3.36
CA GLY A 19 5.92 3.58 -3.13
C GLY A 19 6.28 2.82 -4.42
N GLY A 20 6.80 1.60 -4.25
CA GLY A 20 7.29 0.77 -5.36
C GLY A 20 6.20 0.37 -6.36
N LYS A 21 5.08 -0.17 -5.87
CA LYS A 21 3.96 -0.61 -6.72
C LYS A 21 3.30 0.57 -7.45
N GLY A 22 3.04 1.66 -6.73
CA GLY A 22 2.47 2.88 -7.30
C GLY A 22 3.36 3.45 -8.41
N LEU A 23 4.67 3.51 -8.18
CA LEU A 23 5.64 3.94 -9.19
C LEU A 23 5.63 3.04 -10.43
N GLY A 24 5.59 1.72 -10.25
CA GLY A 24 5.49 0.77 -11.36
C GLY A 24 4.24 1.00 -12.21
N LEU A 25 3.07 1.17 -11.57
CA LEU A 25 1.81 1.41 -12.26
C LEU A 25 1.78 2.74 -13.03
N VAL A 26 2.23 3.83 -12.42
CA VAL A 26 2.35 5.15 -13.07
C VAL A 26 3.27 5.06 -14.29
N ARG A 27 4.43 4.39 -14.17
CA ARG A 27 5.37 4.21 -15.29
C ARG A 27 4.77 3.39 -16.43
N LEU A 28 4.08 2.29 -16.11
CA LEU A 28 3.42 1.45 -17.11
C LEU A 28 2.30 2.20 -17.83
N ALA A 29 1.48 2.96 -17.10
CA ALA A 29 0.43 3.79 -17.68
C ALA A 29 1.01 4.87 -18.60
N ALA A 30 2.07 5.58 -18.15
CA ALA A 30 2.76 6.58 -18.96
C ALA A 30 3.43 5.99 -20.21
N ALA A 31 3.84 4.72 -20.16
CA ALA A 31 4.38 3.99 -21.30
C ALA A 31 3.31 3.46 -22.29
N GLY A 32 2.02 3.70 -22.02
CA GLY A 32 0.92 3.26 -22.88
C GLY A 32 0.53 1.79 -22.72
N VAL A 33 1.03 1.11 -21.68
CA VAL A 33 0.56 -0.24 -21.33
C VAL A 33 -0.87 -0.14 -20.83
N ARG A 34 -1.70 -1.14 -21.15
CA ARG A 34 -3.09 -1.22 -20.66
C ARG A 34 -3.11 -1.53 -19.16
N VAL A 35 -3.06 -0.47 -18.36
CA VAL A 35 -3.19 -0.52 -16.90
C VAL A 35 -4.62 -0.11 -16.52
N PRO A 36 -5.33 -0.87 -15.69
CA PRO A 36 -6.64 -0.44 -15.19
C PRO A 36 -6.54 0.93 -14.48
N PRO A 37 -7.52 1.84 -14.68
CA PRO A 37 -7.52 3.16 -14.06
C PRO A 37 -7.38 3.08 -12.54
N GLY A 38 -6.71 4.08 -11.97
CA GLY A 38 -6.48 4.12 -10.54
C GLY A 38 -5.72 5.37 -10.11
N PHE A 39 -5.51 5.47 -8.81
CA PHE A 39 -4.77 6.54 -8.17
C PHE A 39 -3.99 6.01 -6.97
N VAL A 40 -3.06 6.82 -6.49
CA VAL A 40 -2.26 6.56 -5.29
C VAL A 40 -2.59 7.60 -4.23
N VAL A 41 -2.95 7.13 -3.04
CA VAL A 41 -2.94 7.89 -1.79
C VAL A 41 -1.50 7.94 -1.31
N THR A 42 -0.89 9.13 -1.35
CA THR A 42 0.56 9.31 -1.18
C THR A 42 1.04 9.12 0.27
N THR A 43 2.35 8.98 0.45
CA THR A 43 2.97 8.94 1.78
C THR A 43 2.76 10.21 2.59
N ALA A 44 2.53 11.36 1.94
CA ALA A 44 2.23 12.61 2.62
C ALA A 44 0.96 12.51 3.48
N SER A 45 -0.09 11.88 2.96
CA SER A 45 -1.32 11.66 3.74
C SER A 45 -1.09 10.75 4.95
N TYR A 46 -0.21 9.75 4.85
CA TYR A 46 0.14 8.91 5.99
C TYR A 46 0.95 9.68 7.05
N ARG A 47 1.96 10.45 6.64
CA ARG A 47 2.73 11.32 7.54
C ARG A 47 1.84 12.30 8.30
N ASP A 48 0.98 13.00 7.58
CA ASP A 48 0.09 14.00 8.18
C ASP A 48 -0.95 13.33 9.09
N PHE A 49 -1.44 12.14 8.72
CA PHE A 49 -2.30 11.33 9.60
C PHE A 49 -1.59 10.95 10.90
N VAL A 50 -0.35 10.46 10.83
CA VAL A 50 0.45 10.09 12.01
C VAL A 50 0.70 11.30 12.91
N ALA A 51 1.03 12.45 12.32
CA ALA A 51 1.31 13.68 13.05
C ALA A 51 0.06 14.27 13.72
N GLU A 52 -1.04 14.43 12.99
CA GLU A 52 -2.27 15.04 13.51
C GLU A 52 -2.93 14.19 14.61
N ASN A 53 -2.72 12.87 14.60
CA ASN A 53 -3.24 11.95 15.61
C ASN A 53 -2.26 11.68 16.76
N GLY A 54 -1.11 12.34 16.79
CA GLY A 54 -0.08 12.13 17.83
C GLY A 54 0.44 10.69 17.88
N LEU A 55 0.40 9.98 16.75
CA LEU A 55 0.78 8.57 16.70
C LEU A 55 2.28 8.36 16.76
N SER A 56 3.08 9.37 16.37
CA SER A 56 4.55 9.28 16.40
C SER A 56 5.07 8.88 17.78
N ASP A 57 4.63 9.59 18.83
CA ASP A 57 5.09 9.33 20.20
C ASP A 57 4.57 7.99 20.75
N ILE A 58 3.33 7.63 20.38
CA ILE A 58 2.72 6.35 20.76
C ILE A 58 3.49 5.19 20.13
N ILE A 59 3.78 5.28 18.84
CA ILE A 59 4.58 4.29 18.10
C ILE A 59 5.98 4.21 18.71
N ASP A 60 6.64 5.34 18.94
CA ASP A 60 7.99 5.36 19.52
C ASP A 60 8.03 4.72 20.92
N GLY A 61 7.05 5.03 21.77
CA GLY A 61 6.96 4.43 23.12
C GLY A 61 6.70 2.94 23.06
N LEU A 62 5.65 2.53 22.32
CA LEU A 62 5.26 1.13 22.21
C LEU A 62 6.35 0.27 21.57
N VAL A 63 7.12 0.81 20.64
CA VAL A 63 8.14 0.01 19.94
C VAL A 63 9.48 0.00 20.65
N ARG A 64 9.87 1.06 21.38
CA ARG A 64 11.11 1.05 22.18
C ARG A 64 11.02 0.15 23.41
N GLU A 65 9.85 0.08 24.03
CA GLU A 65 9.65 -0.64 25.29
C GLU A 65 9.38 -2.14 25.12
N VAL A 66 8.97 -2.55 23.92
CA VAL A 66 8.63 -3.95 23.63
C VAL A 66 9.87 -4.78 23.37
N ASP A 67 9.94 -5.92 24.06
CA ASP A 67 10.83 -7.01 23.65
C ASP A 67 10.33 -7.59 22.32
N HIS A 68 11.10 -7.39 21.25
CA HIS A 68 10.74 -7.86 19.91
C HIS A 68 10.83 -9.38 19.76
N GLU A 69 11.45 -10.08 20.70
CA GLU A 69 11.47 -11.55 20.76
C GLU A 69 10.26 -12.10 21.55
N ASP A 70 9.54 -11.25 22.29
CA ASP A 70 8.27 -11.61 22.93
C ASP A 70 7.10 -11.37 21.97
N ALA A 71 6.59 -12.48 21.41
CA ALA A 71 5.49 -12.47 20.47
C ALA A 71 4.17 -11.92 21.08
N GLU A 72 3.92 -12.12 22.37
CA GLU A 72 2.71 -11.63 23.03
C GLU A 72 2.80 -10.11 23.25
N ALA A 73 3.93 -9.63 23.75
CA ALA A 73 4.18 -8.19 23.93
C ALA A 73 4.09 -7.44 22.59
N LEU A 74 4.71 -7.97 21.54
CA LEU A 74 4.67 -7.37 20.20
C LEU A 74 3.24 -7.36 19.62
N THR A 75 2.47 -8.42 19.86
CA THR A 75 1.07 -8.49 19.45
C THR A 75 0.22 -7.45 20.16
N ALA A 76 0.38 -7.30 21.48
CA ALA A 76 -0.36 -6.31 22.25
C ALA A 76 -0.03 -4.87 21.80
N ALA A 77 1.25 -4.55 21.60
CA ALA A 77 1.68 -3.23 21.19
C ALA A 77 1.23 -2.88 19.78
N THR A 78 1.41 -3.79 18.82
CA THR A 78 0.97 -3.57 17.44
C THR A 78 -0.55 -3.42 17.33
N ARG A 79 -1.33 -4.20 18.09
CA ARG A 79 -2.79 -4.05 18.18
C ARG A 79 -3.21 -2.66 18.66
N GLN A 80 -2.55 -2.12 19.69
CA GLN A 80 -2.85 -0.77 20.18
C GLN A 80 -2.62 0.28 19.09
N ILE A 81 -1.54 0.15 18.30
CA ILE A 81 -1.28 1.04 17.17
C ILE A 81 -2.37 0.92 16.10
N GLN A 82 -2.78 -0.31 15.76
CA GLN A 82 -3.84 -0.56 14.79
C GLN A 82 -5.19 0.04 15.22
N GLU A 83 -5.57 -0.11 16.50
CA GLU A 83 -6.79 0.47 17.06
C GLU A 83 -6.77 2.01 16.97
N ARG A 84 -5.61 2.63 17.21
CA ARG A 84 -5.43 4.09 17.08
C ARG A 84 -5.51 4.56 15.62
N ILE A 85 -4.96 3.80 14.68
CA ILE A 85 -5.09 4.08 13.24
C ILE A 85 -6.54 3.96 12.79
N ALA A 86 -7.27 2.95 13.28
CA ALA A 86 -8.68 2.76 12.95
C ALA A 86 -9.54 3.93 13.44
N SER A 87 -9.27 4.46 14.64
CA SER A 87 -10.06 5.54 15.24
C SER A 87 -9.57 6.96 14.92
N GLY A 88 -8.40 7.14 14.32
CA GLY A 88 -7.79 8.46 14.12
C GLY A 88 -8.57 9.35 13.15
N ALA A 89 -8.45 10.67 13.23
CA ALA A 89 -9.03 11.59 12.25
C ALA A 89 -8.20 11.61 10.94
N LEU A 90 -8.86 11.64 9.78
CA LEU A 90 -8.14 11.78 8.50
C LEU A 90 -7.71 13.23 8.28
N PRO A 91 -6.48 13.48 7.79
CA PRO A 91 -5.95 14.82 7.64
C PRO A 91 -6.55 15.53 6.42
N GLY A 92 -6.72 16.85 6.51
CA GLY A 92 -6.88 17.74 5.35
C GLY A 92 -7.98 17.38 4.33
N GLY A 93 -9.12 16.83 4.80
CA GLY A 93 -10.24 16.39 3.95
C GLY A 93 -9.86 15.22 3.03
N LEU A 94 -8.98 14.33 3.48
CA LEU A 94 -8.51 13.20 2.69
C LEU A 94 -9.63 12.26 2.27
N ASP A 95 -10.64 12.06 3.12
CA ASP A 95 -11.87 11.33 2.80
C ASP A 95 -12.58 11.90 1.57
N GLU A 96 -12.81 13.22 1.52
CA GLU A 96 -13.42 13.89 0.38
C GLU A 96 -12.56 13.75 -0.89
N ARG A 97 -11.24 13.83 -0.75
CA ARG A 97 -10.29 13.67 -1.87
C ARG A 97 -10.29 12.25 -2.41
N ILE A 98 -10.30 11.23 -1.53
CA ILE A 98 -10.40 9.82 -1.91
C ILE A 98 -11.76 9.58 -2.59
N ALA A 99 -12.85 10.05 -2.00
CA ALA A 99 -14.20 9.89 -2.56
C ALA A 99 -14.32 10.51 -3.95
N LYS A 100 -13.77 11.72 -4.14
CA LYS A 100 -13.73 12.39 -5.44
C LYS A 100 -12.90 11.61 -6.47
N ALA A 101 -11.72 11.12 -6.09
CA ALA A 101 -10.87 10.34 -6.98
C ALA A 101 -11.52 9.00 -7.36
N TYR A 102 -12.14 8.32 -6.39
CA TYR A 102 -12.88 7.08 -6.58
C TYR A 102 -14.09 7.27 -7.53
N SER A 103 -14.90 8.30 -7.30
CA SER A 103 -16.03 8.63 -8.18
C SER A 103 -15.57 8.89 -9.62
N GLY A 104 -14.40 9.49 -9.80
CA GLY A 104 -13.78 9.69 -11.11
C GLY A 104 -13.42 8.39 -11.85
N LEU A 105 -13.11 7.30 -11.14
CA LEU A 105 -12.80 6.00 -11.77
C LEU A 105 -14.01 5.38 -12.47
N GLY A 106 -15.19 5.50 -11.87
CA GLY A 106 -16.45 4.98 -12.40
C GLY A 106 -17.28 5.99 -13.18
N ALA A 107 -16.73 7.18 -13.50
CA ALA A 107 -17.46 8.29 -14.11
C ALA A 107 -18.78 8.64 -13.38
N GLY A 108 -18.78 8.55 -12.05
CA GLY A 108 -19.93 8.78 -11.19
C GLY A 108 -20.67 7.50 -10.74
N GLU A 109 -20.41 6.35 -11.36
CA GLU A 109 -20.91 5.05 -10.91
C GLU A 109 -19.96 4.37 -9.92
N GLU A 110 -20.51 3.55 -9.03
CA GLU A 110 -19.68 2.76 -8.11
C GLU A 110 -19.08 1.55 -8.81
N VAL A 111 -17.75 1.49 -8.84
CA VAL A 111 -16.96 0.40 -9.41
C VAL A 111 -16.23 -0.39 -8.32
N TYR A 112 -15.98 -1.67 -8.57
CA TYR A 112 -15.13 -2.48 -7.70
C TYR A 112 -13.66 -2.05 -7.85
N VAL A 113 -12.97 -1.87 -6.74
CA VAL A 113 -11.56 -1.50 -6.69
C VAL A 113 -10.76 -2.43 -5.78
N ALA A 114 -9.49 -2.61 -6.14
CA ALA A 114 -8.47 -3.18 -5.29
C ALA A 114 -7.74 -2.05 -4.55
N VAL A 115 -7.60 -2.19 -3.24
CA VAL A 115 -6.88 -1.25 -2.37
C VAL A 115 -5.64 -1.95 -1.84
N ARG A 116 -4.46 -1.49 -2.29
CA ARG A 116 -3.20 -2.21 -2.14
C ARG A 116 -2.13 -1.29 -1.54
N SER A 117 -1.54 -1.72 -0.45
CA SER A 117 -0.33 -1.09 0.09
C SER A 117 0.81 -1.02 -0.94
N SER A 118 1.53 0.09 -0.96
CA SER A 118 2.69 0.36 -1.82
C SER A 118 3.81 0.90 -0.95
N GLY A 119 4.69 0.01 -0.49
CA GLY A 119 5.77 0.35 0.42
C GLY A 119 6.85 1.18 -0.27
N THR A 120 7.44 2.13 0.47
CA THR A 120 8.59 2.93 -0.01
C THR A 120 9.89 2.14 0.03
N ALA A 121 10.04 1.20 0.97
CA ALA A 121 11.26 0.43 1.20
C ALA A 121 11.37 -0.89 0.41
N GLU A 122 10.41 -1.20 -0.48
CA GLU A 122 10.29 -2.51 -1.16
C GLU A 122 11.51 -2.97 -2.00
N ASP A 123 12.49 -2.10 -2.31
CA ASP A 123 13.77 -2.48 -2.95
C ASP A 123 15.00 -1.76 -2.34
N MET A 124 14.99 -1.45 -1.03
CA MET A 124 16.25 -1.10 -0.35
C MET A 124 17.10 -2.37 -0.18
N GLY A 125 17.87 -2.74 -1.21
CA GLY A 125 18.77 -3.91 -1.18
C GLY A 125 18.02 -5.25 -1.01
N ASP A 126 18.53 -6.13 -0.15
CA ASP A 126 17.97 -7.47 0.14
C ASP A 126 16.60 -7.45 0.88
N ALA A 127 16.03 -6.26 1.15
CA ALA A 127 14.79 -6.10 1.89
C ALA A 127 13.56 -6.09 0.98
N SER A 128 13.04 -7.28 0.63
CA SER A 128 11.74 -7.38 -0.02
C SER A 128 10.61 -7.34 1.02
N PHE A 129 9.90 -6.21 1.13
CA PHE A 129 8.63 -6.14 1.88
C PHE A 129 7.45 -6.81 1.13
N ALA A 130 7.74 -7.51 0.03
CA ALA A 130 6.76 -8.22 -0.77
C ALA A 130 5.96 -9.21 0.09
N GLY A 131 4.63 -9.05 0.07
CA GLY A 131 3.70 -9.93 0.78
C GLY A 131 3.64 -9.75 2.30
N LEU A 132 4.21 -8.66 2.84
CA LEU A 132 4.08 -8.33 4.27
C LEU A 132 2.86 -7.47 4.59
N TYR A 133 2.41 -6.66 3.63
CA TYR A 133 1.30 -5.74 3.78
C TYR A 133 0.03 -6.27 3.13
N ASP A 134 -1.11 -5.85 3.67
CA ASP A 134 -2.41 -6.31 3.20
C ASP A 134 -2.78 -5.68 1.85
N SER A 135 -3.59 -6.42 1.10
CA SER A 135 -4.30 -5.98 -0.09
C SER A 135 -5.77 -6.39 0.06
N TYR A 136 -6.68 -5.47 -0.22
CA TYR A 136 -8.11 -5.70 -0.13
C TYR A 136 -8.70 -5.63 -1.53
N LEU A 137 -9.44 -6.67 -1.91
CA LEU A 137 -10.12 -6.79 -3.19
C LEU A 137 -11.64 -6.61 -3.00
N ASP A 138 -12.34 -6.42 -4.11
CA ASP A 138 -13.80 -6.30 -4.20
C ASP A 138 -14.39 -5.19 -3.32
N ILE A 139 -13.65 -4.09 -3.14
CA ILE A 139 -14.12 -2.92 -2.39
C ILE A 139 -14.99 -2.06 -3.30
N LYS A 140 -16.16 -1.64 -2.81
CA LYS A 140 -17.11 -0.81 -3.55
C LYS A 140 -17.76 0.21 -2.61
N GLY A 141 -17.88 1.45 -3.07
CA GLY A 141 -18.41 2.56 -2.27
C GLY A 141 -17.30 3.41 -1.66
N ALA A 142 -17.51 4.73 -1.63
CA ALA A 142 -16.46 5.68 -1.21
C ALA A 142 -16.02 5.48 0.25
N GLU A 143 -16.98 5.22 1.15
CA GLU A 143 -16.70 4.98 2.57
C GLU A 143 -15.84 3.73 2.77
N ASP A 144 -16.16 2.63 2.07
CA ASP A 144 -15.41 1.38 2.15
C ASP A 144 -14.00 1.52 1.56
N VAL A 145 -13.81 2.36 0.53
CA VAL A 145 -12.47 2.68 0.00
C VAL A 145 -11.65 3.44 1.04
N VAL A 146 -12.23 4.44 1.70
CA VAL A 146 -11.55 5.20 2.75
C VAL A 146 -11.16 4.29 3.93
N ASP A 147 -12.07 3.41 4.34
CA ASP A 147 -11.80 2.42 5.39
C ASP A 147 -10.71 1.42 4.98
N ALA A 148 -10.73 0.92 3.73
CA ALA A 148 -9.69 0.03 3.21
C ALA A 148 -8.31 0.72 3.17
N VAL A 149 -8.24 2.03 2.87
CA VAL A 149 -6.99 2.81 2.94
C VAL A 149 -6.45 2.84 4.37
N ARG A 150 -7.31 3.06 5.38
CA ARG A 150 -6.91 3.00 6.80
C ARG A 150 -6.43 1.61 7.20
N ARG A 151 -7.14 0.56 6.75
CA ARG A 151 -6.73 -0.83 6.98
C ARG A 151 -5.35 -1.13 6.37
N CYS A 152 -5.06 -0.62 5.17
CA CYS A 152 -3.72 -0.70 4.60
C CYS A 152 -2.66 -0.02 5.48
N TRP A 153 -2.94 1.15 6.05
CA TRP A 153 -2.03 1.80 7.01
C TRP A 153 -1.86 0.99 8.29
N ALA A 154 -2.92 0.39 8.82
CA ALA A 154 -2.87 -0.48 9.99
C ALA A 154 -2.05 -1.76 9.71
N SER A 155 -2.03 -2.27 8.48
CA SER A 155 -1.25 -3.46 8.09
C SER A 155 0.28 -3.28 8.20
N LEU A 156 0.76 -2.04 8.29
CA LEU A 156 2.17 -1.77 8.62
C LEU A 156 2.51 -2.22 10.04
N TRP A 157 1.52 -2.24 10.92
CA TRP A 157 1.66 -2.50 12.35
C TRP A 157 1.08 -3.86 12.68
N THR A 158 1.58 -4.89 11.99
CA THR A 158 1.41 -6.28 12.42
C THR A 158 2.68 -6.74 13.17
N PRO A 159 2.59 -7.77 14.02
CA PRO A 159 3.77 -8.34 14.68
C PRO A 159 4.87 -8.73 13.68
N ARG A 160 4.46 -9.32 12.55
CA ARG A 160 5.37 -9.72 11.47
C ARG A 160 6.09 -8.53 10.85
N CYS A 161 5.38 -7.44 10.54
CA CYS A 161 5.98 -6.22 9.98
C CYS A 161 6.89 -5.51 11.00
N ALA A 162 6.52 -5.48 12.27
CA ALA A 162 7.34 -4.87 13.32
C ALA A 162 8.65 -5.67 13.56
N ALA A 163 8.57 -7.00 13.69
CA ALA A 163 9.74 -7.86 13.84
C ALA A 163 10.65 -7.81 12.61
N TYR A 164 10.08 -7.82 11.40
CA TYR A 164 10.86 -7.74 10.16
C TYR A 164 11.63 -6.43 10.03
N ARG A 165 11.00 -5.28 10.37
CA ARG A 165 11.68 -3.97 10.39
C ARG A 165 12.83 -3.95 11.40
N LYS A 166 12.61 -4.47 12.60
CA LYS A 166 13.66 -4.57 13.63
C LYS A 166 14.86 -5.38 13.16
N ARG A 167 14.61 -6.55 12.54
CA ARG A 167 15.66 -7.43 12.02
C ARG A 167 16.51 -6.77 10.94
N LEU A 168 15.90 -5.91 10.13
CA LEU A 168 16.59 -5.15 9.09
C LEU A 168 17.26 -3.86 9.62
N GLY A 169 17.10 -3.53 10.91
CA GLY A 169 17.58 -2.28 11.47
C GLY A 169 16.85 -1.04 10.93
N PHE A 170 15.65 -1.21 10.40
CA PHE A 170 14.86 -0.12 9.83
C PHE A 170 14.14 0.63 10.94
N ASP A 171 14.27 1.96 10.97
CA ASP A 171 13.60 2.79 11.96
C ASP A 171 12.09 2.80 11.72
N HIS A 172 11.31 2.62 12.79
CA HIS A 172 9.86 2.62 12.72
C HIS A 172 9.29 3.98 12.29
N ARG A 173 10.04 5.07 12.51
CA ARG A 173 9.70 6.43 12.09
C ARG A 173 9.80 6.63 10.58
N ASP A 174 10.64 5.85 9.92
CA ASP A 174 10.81 5.89 8.47
C ASP A 174 9.80 4.99 7.74
N ALA A 175 8.93 4.29 8.48
CA ALA A 175 7.96 3.37 7.91
C ALA A 175 6.76 4.12 7.32
N GLU A 176 6.92 4.59 6.10
CA GLU A 176 5.85 5.21 5.32
C GLU A 176 5.27 4.25 4.28
N VAL A 177 3.97 4.43 4.01
CA VAL A 177 3.28 3.66 2.97
C VAL A 177 2.38 4.56 2.15
N ALA A 178 2.41 4.35 0.83
CA ALA A 178 1.38 4.84 -0.07
C ALA A 178 0.34 3.74 -0.28
N VAL A 179 -0.88 4.09 -0.67
CA VAL A 179 -1.94 3.12 -0.96
C VAL A 179 -2.42 3.31 -2.38
N VAL A 180 -2.32 2.25 -3.17
CA VAL A 180 -2.86 2.19 -4.53
C VAL A 180 -4.33 1.82 -4.45
N VAL A 181 -5.19 2.61 -5.10
CA VAL A 181 -6.59 2.29 -5.36
C VAL A 181 -6.76 2.12 -6.86
N GLN A 182 -7.11 0.91 -7.31
CA GLN A 182 -7.16 0.57 -8.72
C GLN A 182 -8.45 -0.16 -9.06
N GLN A 183 -9.08 0.21 -10.18
CA GLN A 183 -10.27 -0.47 -10.67
C GLN A 183 -9.99 -1.95 -10.92
N MET A 184 -10.89 -2.81 -10.44
CA MET A 184 -10.78 -4.26 -10.66
C MET A 184 -11.14 -4.63 -12.08
N VAL A 185 -10.47 -5.68 -12.56
CA VAL A 185 -10.75 -6.32 -13.83
C VAL A 185 -11.54 -7.59 -13.55
N ALA A 186 -12.70 -7.73 -14.19
CA ALA A 186 -13.46 -8.97 -14.20
C ALA A 186 -12.74 -10.00 -15.09
N ALA A 187 -11.67 -10.59 -14.54
CA ALA A 187 -10.78 -11.48 -15.27
C ALA A 187 -11.38 -12.90 -15.37
N GLU A 188 -11.53 -13.41 -16.59
CA GLU A 188 -11.77 -14.85 -16.82
C GLU A 188 -10.50 -15.66 -16.47
N THR A 189 -9.33 -15.11 -16.80
CA THR A 189 -8.02 -15.67 -16.48
C THR A 189 -7.06 -14.57 -16.03
N ALA A 190 -6.19 -14.89 -15.09
CA ALA A 190 -5.13 -14.02 -14.59
C ALA A 190 -3.83 -14.82 -14.44
N GLY A 191 -2.70 -14.12 -14.33
CA GLY A 191 -1.41 -14.78 -14.24
C GLY A 191 -0.24 -13.84 -13.99
N VAL A 192 0.92 -14.46 -13.82
CA VAL A 192 2.21 -13.80 -13.62
C VAL A 192 3.16 -14.20 -14.74
N LEU A 193 3.81 -13.20 -15.34
CA LEU A 193 4.85 -13.37 -16.35
C LEU A 193 6.22 -13.06 -15.72
N PHE A 194 7.16 -13.97 -15.88
CA PHE A 194 8.58 -13.73 -15.66
C PHE A 194 9.29 -13.64 -17.01
N THR A 195 10.06 -12.57 -17.21
CA THR A 195 10.84 -12.35 -18.45
C THR A 195 12.21 -13.00 -18.44
N ALA A 196 12.58 -13.60 -17.31
CA ALA A 196 13.69 -14.54 -17.17
C ALA A 196 13.17 -15.71 -16.35
N ASN A 197 13.60 -16.93 -16.67
CA ASN A 197 13.14 -18.12 -15.99
C ASN A 197 13.65 -18.14 -14.53
N PRO A 198 12.76 -18.08 -13.52
CA PRO A 198 13.18 -17.98 -12.12
C PRO A 198 13.79 -19.28 -11.58
N LEU A 199 13.66 -20.41 -12.29
CA LEU A 199 14.22 -21.70 -11.89
C LEU A 199 15.61 -21.96 -12.50
N THR A 200 15.87 -21.43 -13.69
CA THR A 200 17.11 -21.66 -14.44
C THR A 200 17.96 -20.41 -14.61
N GLU A 201 17.45 -19.24 -14.19
CA GLU A 201 18.05 -17.91 -14.34
C GLU A 201 18.28 -17.48 -15.80
N ARG A 202 17.72 -18.24 -16.76
CA ARG A 202 17.86 -17.96 -18.19
C ARG A 202 17.03 -16.75 -18.60
N THR A 203 17.68 -15.74 -19.17
CA THR A 203 17.05 -14.50 -19.65
C THR A 203 16.48 -14.62 -21.06
N ASP A 204 16.64 -15.77 -21.71
CA ASP A 204 16.07 -16.11 -23.03
C ASP A 204 14.83 -17.01 -22.93
N GLU A 205 14.34 -17.27 -21.71
CA GLU A 205 13.17 -18.09 -21.43
C GLU A 205 12.11 -17.28 -20.68
N TYR A 206 10.91 -17.17 -21.27
CA TYR A 206 9.74 -16.57 -20.61
C TYR A 206 8.93 -17.65 -19.89
N VAL A 207 8.49 -17.37 -18.66
CA VAL A 207 7.63 -18.27 -17.88
C VAL A 207 6.32 -17.56 -17.55
N ILE A 208 5.19 -18.16 -17.93
CA ILE A 208 3.84 -17.66 -17.65
C ILE A 208 3.13 -18.68 -16.77
N ASN A 209 2.70 -18.25 -15.59
CA ASN A 209 1.78 -19.00 -14.75
C ASN A 209 0.40 -18.35 -14.89
N ALA A 210 -0.62 -19.13 -15.25
CA ALA A 210 -1.99 -18.64 -15.42
C ALA A 210 -2.99 -19.53 -14.67
N SER A 211 -4.05 -18.91 -14.16
CA SER A 211 -5.18 -19.56 -13.49
C SER A 211 -6.51 -18.92 -13.91
N TRP A 212 -7.60 -19.67 -13.73
CA TRP A 212 -8.95 -19.14 -13.91
C TRP A 212 -9.32 -18.20 -12.76
N GLY A 213 -10.05 -17.12 -13.08
CA GLY A 213 -10.50 -16.13 -12.11
C GLY A 213 -9.44 -15.08 -11.74
N LEU A 214 -9.60 -14.49 -10.54
CA LEU A 214 -8.70 -13.47 -9.99
C LEU A 214 -7.30 -14.07 -9.70
N GLY A 215 -6.27 -13.23 -9.86
CA GLY A 215 -4.86 -13.59 -9.61
C GLY A 215 -4.25 -12.87 -8.42
#